data_AF-A0A2A2SCY8-F1
#
_entry.id   AF-A0A2A2SCY8-F1
#
_cell.length_a   1.000
_cell.length_b   1.000
_cell.length_c   1.000
_cell.angle_alpha   90.00
_cell.angle_beta   90.00
_cell.angle_gamma   90.00
#
_symmetry.space_group_name_H-M   'P 1'
#
loop_
_entity.id
_entity.type
_entity.pdbx_description
1 polymer ?
#
loop_
_entity_poly.entity_id
_entity_poly.type
_entity_poly.pdbx_seq_one_letter_code
_entity_poly.pdbx_strand_id
1 'polypeptide(L)'
;MTPSTCLTRLDEHQATILGILQRGERLLKAPERDAPALARARWELARALLAYQGFKHRELFDPVAASGCPRRAPVARRLKGECEAVGESFRAYVAKWSAVSVLDCWAEYQPAALRLIAQVRDHLARERRETAALLTA
;
A
#
# COMPACT_ATOMS: atom_id res chain seq x y z
N MET A 1 11.06 3.08 20.32
CA MET A 1 11.63 2.92 18.97
C MET A 1 12.16 4.28 18.52
N THR A 2 13.34 4.35 17.89
CA THR A 2 13.91 5.63 17.43
C THR A 2 13.32 6.05 16.08
N PRO A 3 13.32 7.35 15.71
CA PRO A 3 12.92 7.81 14.39
C PRO A 3 13.63 7.08 13.24
N SER A 4 14.92 6.80 13.38
CA SER A 4 15.70 6.07 12.36
C SER A 4 15.23 4.63 12.19
N THR A 5 14.96 3.91 13.30
CA THR A 5 14.42 2.55 13.25
C THR A 5 13.03 2.50 12.61
N CYS A 6 12.17 3.49 12.90
CA CYS A 6 10.86 3.64 12.28
C CYS A 6 10.95 3.79 10.75
N LEU A 7 11.87 4.65 10.28
CA LEU A 7 12.06 4.92 8.86
C LEU A 7 12.65 3.72 8.12
N THR A 8 13.60 2.99 8.71
CA THR A 8 14.13 1.75 8.11
C THR A 8 13.02 0.73 7.90
N ARG A 9 12.17 0.49 8.91
CA ARG A 9 11.08 -0.49 8.79
C ARG A 9 10.00 -0.04 7.81
N LEU A 10 9.74 1.26 7.74
CA LEU A 10 8.90 1.86 6.71
C LEU A 10 9.46 1.53 5.31
N ASP A 11 10.75 1.74 5.09
CA ASP A 11 11.43 1.45 3.83
C ASP A 11 11.39 -0.04 3.46
N GLU A 12 11.56 -0.94 4.43
CA GLU A 12 11.46 -2.41 4.22
C GLU A 12 10.07 -2.84 3.75
N HIS A 13 9.01 -2.30 4.39
CA HIS A 13 7.64 -2.56 3.97
C HIS A 13 7.38 -2.01 2.56
N GLN A 14 7.83 -0.79 2.27
CA GLN A 14 7.66 -0.18 0.95
C GLN A 14 8.40 -0.95 -0.14
N ALA A 15 9.65 -1.36 0.12
CA ALA A 15 10.44 -2.17 -0.81
C ALA A 15 9.74 -3.50 -1.14
N THR A 16 9.18 -4.17 -0.13
CA THR A 16 8.40 -5.40 -0.30
C THR A 16 7.21 -5.18 -1.22
N ILE A 17 6.41 -4.13 -0.96
CA ILE A 17 5.24 -3.79 -1.78
C ILE A 17 5.67 -3.46 -3.22
N LEU A 18 6.69 -2.62 -3.40
CA LEU A 18 7.20 -2.21 -4.70
C LEU A 18 7.67 -3.41 -5.53
N GLY A 19 8.34 -4.38 -4.92
CA GLY A 19 8.75 -5.62 -5.59
C GLY A 19 7.57 -6.45 -6.09
N ILE A 20 6.50 -6.55 -5.29
CA ILE A 20 5.26 -7.25 -5.70
C ILE A 20 4.59 -6.50 -6.85
N LEU A 21 4.49 -5.17 -6.78
CA LEU A 21 3.91 -4.34 -7.84
C LEU A 21 4.69 -4.45 -9.15
N GLN A 22 6.02 -4.43 -9.09
CA GLN A 22 6.87 -4.60 -10.28
C GLN A 22 6.67 -5.98 -10.93
N ARG A 23 6.55 -7.04 -10.13
CA ARG A 23 6.23 -8.38 -10.64
C ARG A 23 4.84 -8.43 -11.25
N GLY A 24 3.83 -7.87 -10.58
CA GLY A 24 2.46 -7.79 -11.09
C GLY A 24 2.37 -7.04 -12.42
N GLU A 25 3.08 -5.91 -12.54
CA GLU A 25 3.13 -5.14 -13.78
C GLU A 25 3.76 -5.92 -14.94
N ARG A 26 4.83 -6.68 -14.69
CA ARG A 26 5.42 -7.56 -15.70
C ARG A 26 4.44 -8.63 -16.17
N LEU A 27 3.70 -9.25 -15.25
CA LEU A 27 2.65 -10.23 -15.60
C LEU A 27 1.53 -9.59 -16.43
N LEU A 28 1.14 -8.36 -16.12
CA LEU A 28 0.10 -7.64 -16.87
C LEU A 28 0.55 -7.25 -18.27
N LYS A 29 1.85 -7.05 -18.50
CA LYS A 29 2.44 -6.65 -19.79
C LYS A 29 2.95 -7.85 -20.62
N ALA A 30 2.94 -9.05 -20.05
CA ALA A 30 3.38 -10.25 -20.76
C ALA A 30 2.43 -10.59 -21.92
N PRO A 31 2.95 -11.18 -23.01
CA PRO A 31 2.12 -11.63 -24.12
C PRO A 31 1.16 -12.76 -23.70
N GLU A 32 1.60 -13.62 -22.79
CA GLU A 32 0.81 -14.70 -22.22
C GLU A 32 0.16 -14.29 -20.90
N ARG A 33 -1.12 -14.62 -20.75
CA ARG A 33 -1.92 -14.26 -19.57
C ARG A 33 -1.86 -15.37 -18.53
N ASP A 34 -0.99 -15.22 -17.55
CA ASP A 34 -0.89 -16.13 -16.42
C ASP A 34 -1.85 -15.73 -15.29
N ALA A 35 -3.10 -16.19 -15.38
CA ALA A 35 -4.13 -15.92 -14.37
C ALA A 35 -3.74 -16.42 -12.96
N PRO A 36 -3.19 -17.63 -12.78
CA PRO A 36 -2.68 -18.08 -11.48
C PRO A 36 -1.61 -17.15 -10.89
N ALA A 37 -0.62 -16.72 -11.68
CA ALA A 37 0.42 -15.81 -11.20
C ALA A 37 -0.13 -14.43 -10.83
N LEU A 38 -1.10 -13.92 -11.60
CA LEU A 38 -1.79 -12.67 -11.28
C LEU A 38 -2.60 -12.78 -9.98
N ALA A 39 -3.32 -13.88 -9.78
CA ALA A 39 -4.04 -14.14 -8.53
C ALA A 39 -3.10 -14.22 -7.33
N ARG A 40 -1.97 -14.91 -7.48
CA ARG A 40 -0.92 -14.98 -6.45
C ARG A 40 -0.37 -13.59 -6.12
N ALA A 41 -0.04 -12.78 -7.14
CA ALA A 41 0.47 -11.43 -6.94
C ALA A 41 -0.54 -10.54 -6.21
N ARG A 42 -1.84 -10.64 -6.53
CA ARG A 42 -2.90 -9.90 -5.81
C ARG A 42 -2.97 -10.28 -4.32
N TRP A 43 -2.90 -11.57 -4.00
CA TRP A 43 -2.93 -12.03 -2.60
C TRP A 43 -1.67 -11.65 -1.82
N GLU A 44 -0.50 -11.74 -2.45
CA GLU A 44 0.75 -11.26 -1.86
C GLU A 44 0.68 -9.76 -1.57
N LEU A 45 0.19 -8.96 -2.53
CA LEU A 45 0.02 -7.52 -2.35
C LEU A 45 -0.95 -7.21 -1.21
N ALA A 46 -2.08 -7.93 -1.13
CA ALA A 46 -3.07 -7.74 -0.07
C ALA A 46 -2.49 -7.98 1.32
N ARG A 47 -1.74 -9.07 1.50
CA ARG A 47 -1.07 -9.37 2.77
C ARG A 47 0.01 -8.34 3.11
N ALA A 48 0.81 -7.93 2.13
CA ALA A 48 1.86 -6.93 2.32
C ALA A 48 1.26 -5.57 2.75
N LEU A 49 0.18 -5.13 2.10
CA LEU A 49 -0.51 -3.88 2.45
C LEU A 49 -1.18 -3.96 3.84
N LEU A 50 -1.77 -5.09 4.22
CA LEU A 50 -2.34 -5.28 5.54
C LEU A 50 -1.27 -5.22 6.64
N ALA A 51 -0.14 -5.92 6.45
CA ALA A 51 0.99 -5.86 7.37
C ALA A 51 1.55 -4.43 7.47
N TYR A 52 1.67 -3.75 6.34
CA TYR A 52 2.14 -2.38 6.28
C TYR A 52 1.23 -1.40 7.02
N GLN A 53 -0.08 -1.50 6.82
CA GLN A 53 -1.06 -0.69 7.55
C GLN A 53 -1.02 -0.96 9.06
N GLY A 54 -0.92 -2.24 9.46
CA GLY A 54 -0.79 -2.63 10.86
C GLY A 54 0.45 -2.03 11.53
N PHE A 55 1.60 -2.08 10.85
CA PHE A 55 2.83 -1.42 11.29
C PHE A 55 2.63 0.09 11.45
N LYS A 56 2.18 0.79 10.40
CA LYS A 56 2.05 2.25 10.43
C LYS A 56 1.13 2.73 11.55
N HIS A 57 -0.01 2.06 11.73
CA HIS A 57 -0.97 2.47 12.75
C HIS A 57 -0.40 2.27 14.16
N ARG A 58 0.03 1.04 14.47
CA ARG A 58 0.44 0.66 15.83
C ARG A 58 1.76 1.30 16.24
N GLU A 59 2.67 1.49 15.30
CA GLU A 59 4.06 1.82 15.61
C GLU A 59 4.46 3.25 15.24
N LEU A 60 3.69 3.93 14.37
CA LEU A 60 3.96 5.31 13.96
C LEU A 60 2.85 6.26 14.38
N PHE A 61 1.64 6.05 13.87
CA PHE A 61 0.58 7.04 14.00
C PHE A 61 -0.04 7.08 15.39
N ASP A 62 -0.39 5.92 15.97
CA ASP A 62 -1.03 5.86 17.29
C ASP A 62 -0.11 6.40 18.40
N PRO A 63 1.19 6.05 18.46
CA PRO A 63 2.11 6.64 19.45
C PRO A 63 2.26 8.16 19.31
N VAL A 64 2.39 8.67 18.08
CA VAL A 64 2.53 10.12 17.85
C VAL A 64 1.22 10.86 18.16
N ALA A 65 0.07 10.28 17.83
CA ALA A 65 -1.23 10.83 18.16
C ALA A 65 -1.52 10.85 19.67
N ALA A 66 -0.98 9.88 20.42
CA ALA A 66 -1.11 9.79 21.87
C ALA A 66 -0.09 10.66 22.63
N SER A 67 0.99 11.10 22.00
CA SER A 67 2.06 11.89 22.64
C SER A 67 1.63 13.26 23.20
N GLY A 68 0.41 13.72 22.89
CA GLY A 68 -0.10 15.03 23.32
C GLY A 68 0.53 16.23 22.61
N CYS A 69 1.47 16.02 21.67
CA CYS A 69 2.11 17.10 20.92
C CYS A 69 1.11 17.83 20.00
N PRO A 70 0.78 19.11 20.24
CA PRO A 70 -0.28 19.81 19.49
C PRO A 70 0.02 19.97 18.00
N ARG A 71 1.32 20.00 17.64
CA ARG A 71 1.76 20.10 16.24
C ARG A 71 1.72 18.78 15.49
N ARG A 72 2.05 17.66 16.16
CA ARG A 72 2.23 16.35 15.51
C ARG A 72 1.01 15.45 15.59
N ALA A 73 0.23 15.54 16.67
CA ALA A 73 -0.93 14.67 16.87
C ALA A 73 -2.02 14.84 15.78
N PRO A 74 -2.37 16.06 15.32
CA PRO A 74 -3.33 16.22 14.22
C PRO A 74 -2.81 15.62 12.90
N VAL A 75 -1.51 15.79 12.62
CA VAL A 75 -0.87 15.25 11.41
C VAL A 75 -0.90 13.72 11.42
N ALA A 76 -0.55 13.09 12.55
CA ALA A 76 -0.60 11.64 12.69
C ALA A 76 -2.01 11.07 12.48
N ARG A 77 -3.05 11.74 13.01
CA ARG A 77 -4.45 11.33 12.80
C ARG A 77 -4.88 11.48 11.35
N ARG A 78 -4.49 12.57 10.67
CA ARG A 78 -4.75 12.75 9.23
C ARG A 78 -4.12 11.64 8.40
N LEU A 79 -2.83 11.35 8.62
CA LEU A 79 -2.11 10.31 7.87
C LEU A 79 -2.72 8.92 8.09
N LYS A 80 -3.17 8.62 9.31
CA LYS A 80 -3.91 7.39 9.61
C LYS A 80 -5.21 7.29 8.79
N GLY A 81 -6.02 8.34 8.78
CA GLY A 81 -7.27 8.37 8.01
C GLY A 81 -7.05 8.21 6.50
N GLU A 82 -6.01 8.85 5.94
CA GLU A 82 -5.63 8.67 4.54
C GLU A 82 -5.22 7.23 4.22
N CYS A 83 -4.45 6.60 5.11
CA CYS A 83 -4.05 5.20 4.97
C CYS A 83 -5.28 4.25 4.99
N GLU A 84 -6.26 4.51 5.84
CA GLU A 84 -7.49 3.72 5.92
C GLU A 84 -8.32 3.82 4.64
N ALA A 85 -8.45 5.02 4.07
CA ALA A 85 -9.17 5.25 2.82
C ALA A 85 -8.52 4.53 1.62
N VAL A 86 -7.19 4.55 1.54
CA VAL A 86 -6.44 3.81 0.51
C VAL A 86 -6.59 2.30 0.71
N GLY A 87 -6.54 1.83 1.96
CA GLY A 87 -6.77 0.43 2.30
C GLY A 87 -8.16 -0.07 1.88
N GLU A 88 -9.20 0.75 2.05
CA GLU A 88 -10.55 0.41 1.62
C GLU A 88 -10.67 0.31 0.09
N SER A 89 -10.08 1.28 -0.62
CA SER A 89 -10.05 1.26 -2.09
C SER A 89 -9.37 0.00 -2.64
N PHE A 90 -8.29 -0.45 -1.99
CA PHE A 90 -7.61 -1.68 -2.34
C PHE A 90 -8.46 -2.94 -2.04
N ARG A 91 -9.10 -3.00 -0.87
CA ARG A 91 -10.02 -4.11 -0.53
C ARG A 91 -11.16 -4.24 -1.54
N ALA A 92 -11.76 -3.11 -1.93
CA ALA A 92 -12.80 -3.07 -2.95
C ALA A 92 -12.30 -3.60 -4.31
N TYR A 93 -11.08 -3.22 -4.72
CA TYR A 93 -10.44 -3.76 -5.92
C TYR A 93 -10.27 -5.29 -5.84
N VAL A 94 -9.70 -5.80 -4.76
CA VAL A 94 -9.47 -7.25 -4.59
C VAL A 94 -10.79 -8.02 -4.58
N ALA A 95 -11.81 -7.52 -3.89
CA ALA A 95 -13.13 -8.13 -3.86
C ALA A 95 -13.74 -8.22 -5.27
N LYS A 96 -13.74 -7.10 -6.02
CA LYS A 96 -14.25 -7.06 -7.40
C LYS A 96 -13.59 -8.11 -8.29
N TRP A 97 -12.25 -8.14 -8.32
CA TRP A 97 -11.49 -8.98 -9.26
C TRP A 97 -11.23 -10.41 -8.76
N SER A 98 -11.68 -10.75 -7.56
CA SER A 98 -11.73 -12.14 -7.08
C SER A 98 -13.06 -12.81 -7.41
N ALA A 99 -14.12 -12.03 -7.63
CA ALA A 99 -15.46 -12.53 -7.95
C ALA A 99 -15.68 -12.82 -9.44
N VAL A 100 -14.73 -12.45 -10.31
CA VAL A 100 -14.86 -12.57 -11.76
C VAL A 100 -13.65 -13.26 -12.37
N SER A 101 -13.86 -13.92 -13.51
CA SER A 101 -12.76 -14.42 -14.34
C SER A 101 -12.01 -13.24 -14.95
N VAL A 102 -10.77 -13.01 -14.48
CA VAL A 102 -9.93 -11.92 -15.00
C VAL A 102 -9.53 -12.13 -16.47
N LEU A 103 -9.58 -13.38 -16.96
CA LEU A 103 -9.30 -13.70 -18.36
C LEU A 103 -10.47 -13.28 -19.26
N ASP A 104 -11.70 -13.48 -18.81
CA ASP A 104 -12.90 -13.09 -19.57
C ASP A 104 -13.09 -11.57 -19.54
N CYS A 105 -12.66 -10.91 -18.46
CA CYS A 105 -12.74 -9.45 -18.30
C CYS A 105 -11.39 -8.74 -18.58
N TRP A 106 -10.49 -9.34 -19.36
CA TRP A 106 -9.10 -8.85 -19.48
C TRP A 106 -8.98 -7.39 -19.91
N ALA A 107 -9.80 -6.97 -20.89
CA ALA A 107 -9.80 -5.61 -21.42
C ALA A 107 -10.13 -4.54 -20.36
N GLU A 108 -10.89 -4.89 -19.33
CA GLU A 108 -11.18 -4.02 -18.19
C GLU A 108 -10.20 -4.23 -17.03
N TYR A 109 -9.82 -5.48 -16.78
CA TYR A 109 -8.95 -5.87 -15.68
C TYR A 109 -7.55 -5.27 -15.82
N GLN A 110 -6.92 -5.42 -16.98
CA GLN A 110 -5.54 -4.98 -17.20
C GLN A 110 -5.34 -3.48 -16.93
N PRO A 111 -6.11 -2.55 -17.54
CA PRO A 111 -5.96 -1.12 -17.25
C PRO A 111 -6.35 -0.78 -15.81
N ALA A 112 -7.34 -1.46 -15.22
CA ALA A 112 -7.68 -1.25 -13.81
C ALA A 112 -6.54 -1.65 -12.86
N ALA A 113 -5.88 -2.78 -13.13
CA ALA A 113 -4.73 -3.25 -12.36
C ALA A 113 -3.53 -2.31 -12.49
N LEU A 114 -3.24 -1.81 -13.70
CA LEU A 114 -2.17 -0.84 -13.94
C LEU A 114 -2.44 0.50 -13.22
N ARG A 115 -3.69 0.99 -13.23
CA ARG A 115 -4.08 2.18 -12.47
C ARG A 115 -3.87 1.99 -10.97
N LEU A 116 -4.28 0.84 -10.42
CA LEU A 116 -4.04 0.54 -9.02
C LEU A 116 -2.54 0.54 -8.68
N ILE A 117 -1.71 -0.08 -9.53
CA ILE A 117 -0.25 -0.10 -9.33
C ILE A 117 0.31 1.32 -9.27
N ALA A 118 -0.10 2.20 -10.17
CA ALA A 118 0.32 3.60 -10.16
C ALA A 118 -0.12 4.32 -8.88
N GLN A 119 -1.39 4.19 -8.51
CA GLN A 119 -1.94 4.81 -7.30
C GLN A 119 -1.21 4.37 -6.02
N VAL A 120 -0.90 3.08 -5.90
CA VAL A 120 -0.14 2.57 -4.74
C VAL A 120 1.28 3.15 -4.73
N ARG A 121 1.98 3.18 -5.87
CA ARG A 121 3.33 3.78 -5.94
C ARG A 121 3.34 5.24 -5.52
N ASP A 122 2.40 6.03 -6.04
CA ASP A 122 2.29 7.45 -5.71
C ASP A 122 1.98 7.67 -4.22
N HIS A 123 1.10 6.83 -3.66
CA HIS A 123 0.79 6.85 -2.23
C HIS A 123 2.03 6.55 -1.38
N LEU A 124 2.78 5.49 -1.67
CA LEU A 124 3.99 5.12 -0.91
C LEU A 124 5.05 6.24 -0.97
N ALA A 125 5.26 6.83 -2.14
CA ALA A 125 6.22 7.91 -2.32
C ALA A 125 5.83 9.17 -1.52
N ARG A 126 4.54 9.53 -1.51
CA ARG A 126 4.03 10.66 -0.72
C ARG A 126 4.14 10.38 0.77
N GLU A 127 3.65 9.23 1.21
CA GLU A 127 3.62 8.84 2.61
C GLU A 127 5.01 8.76 3.23
N ARG A 128 6.01 8.31 2.47
CA ARG A 128 7.40 8.26 2.94
C ARG A 128 7.93 9.66 3.31
N ARG A 129 7.61 10.67 2.51
CA ARG A 129 8.00 12.06 2.76
C ARG A 129 7.24 12.64 3.96
N GLU A 130 5.93 12.42 4.02
CA GLU A 130 5.09 12.92 5.12
C GLU A 130 5.46 12.28 6.46
N THR A 131 5.77 10.97 6.47
CA THR A 131 6.19 10.25 7.67
C THR A 131 7.57 10.69 8.14
N ALA A 132 8.52 10.93 7.22
CA ALA A 132 9.82 11.49 7.58
C ALA A 132 9.67 12.85 8.26
N ALA A 133 8.89 13.75 7.66
CA ALA A 133 8.61 15.06 8.22
C ALA A 133 7.94 14.97 9.61
N LEU A 134 7.00 14.04 9.80
CA LEU A 134 6.35 13.82 11.10
C LEU A 134 7.33 13.41 12.20
N LEU A 135 8.31 12.55 11.87
CA LEU A 135 9.24 11.99 12.84
C LEU A 135 10.43 12.91 13.14
N THR A 136 10.74 13.85 12.26
CA THR A 136 11.83 14.82 12.44
C THR A 136 11.36 16.21 12.89
N ALA A 137 10.05 16.46 12.93
CA ALA A 137 9.44 17.69 13.45
C ALA A 137 9.33 17.69 14.98
#